data_AF-T0XXH7-F1
#
_entry.id   AF-T0XXH7-F1
#
_cell.length_a   1.000
_cell.length_b   1.000
_cell.length_c   1.000
_cell.angle_alpha   90.00
_cell.angle_beta   90.00
_cell.angle_gamma   90.00
#
_symmetry.space_group_name_H-M   'P 1'
#
loop_
_entity.id
_entity.type
_entity.pdbx_description
1 polymer ?
#
loop_
_entity_poly.entity_id
_entity_poly.type
_entity_poly.pdbx_seq_one_letter_code
_entity_poly.pdbx_strand_id
1 'polypeptide(L)' 'MFRPYHQTQNFLLPRALLEFIPENHRARIISDIVDQMDMSAFYARYSGLGPVGLQSQDDDQR' A
#
# COMPACT_ATOMS: atom_id res chain seq x y z
N MET A 1 -10.20 14.84 -9.17
CA MET A 1 -9.91 15.31 -10.54
C MET A 1 -9.85 14.08 -11.45
N PHE A 2 -10.59 14.08 -12.55
CA PHE A 2 -10.59 12.98 -13.51
C PHE A 2 -9.35 13.08 -14.41
N ARG A 3 -8.60 11.98 -14.61
CA ARG A 3 -7.52 11.91 -15.61
C ARG A 3 -8.01 11.15 -16.85
N PRO A 4 -7.90 11.73 -18.06
CA PRO A 4 -8.29 11.05 -19.29
C PRO A 4 -7.38 9.85 -19.56
N TYR A 5 -7.95 8.79 -20.12
CA TYR A 5 -7.22 7.60 -20.55
C TYR A 5 -6.45 7.86 -21.84
N HIS A 6 -5.21 7.39 -21.91
CA HIS A 6 -4.38 7.43 -23.11
C HIS A 6 -3.85 6.03 -23.42
N GLN A 7 -4.03 5.53 -24.65
CA GLN A 7 -3.60 4.18 -25.04
C GLN A 7 -2.08 3.95 -24.96
N THR A 8 -1.28 5.01 -25.09
CA THR A 8 0.19 4.95 -24.98
C THR A 8 0.68 5.11 -23.54
N GLN A 9 -0.22 5.13 -22.56
CA GLN A 9 0.12 5.26 -21.15
C GLN A 9 0.79 3.99 -20.63
N ASN A 10 2.03 4.12 -20.18
CA ASN A 10 2.81 3.00 -19.64
C ASN A 10 2.27 2.44 -18.32
N PHE A 11 1.54 3.23 -17.52
CA PHE A 11 1.03 2.81 -16.22
C PHE A 11 -0.38 3.34 -15.97
N LEU A 12 -1.32 2.47 -15.62
CA LEU A 12 -2.70 2.83 -15.25
C LEU A 12 -2.79 3.78 -14.05
N LEU A 13 -1.85 3.64 -13.12
CA LEU A 13 -1.68 4.51 -11.96
C LEU A 13 -0.30 5.20 -12.03
N PRO A 14 -0.18 6.44 -11.57
CA PRO A 14 1.09 7.09 -11.23
C PRO A 14 1.98 6.17 -10.38
N ARG A 15 3.28 6.31 -10.55
CA ARG A 15 4.27 5.42 -9.93
C ARG A 15 4.40 5.65 -8.42
N ALA A 16 3.96 6.81 -7.95
CA ALA A 16 3.82 7.13 -6.53
C ALA A 16 2.46 7.75 -6.23
N LEU A 17 1.89 7.44 -5.06
CA LEU A 17 0.64 8.05 -4.59
C LEU A 17 0.74 9.59 -4.52
N LEU A 18 1.94 10.10 -4.24
CA LEU A 18 2.24 11.52 -4.21
C LEU A 18 2.05 12.21 -5.57
N GLU A 19 2.13 11.47 -6.69
CA GLU A 19 1.85 12.03 -8.02
C GLU A 19 0.35 12.24 -8.27
N PHE A 20 -0.54 11.64 -7.46
CA PHE A 20 -1.97 11.96 -7.45
C PHE A 20 -2.31 13.18 -6.61
N ILE A 21 -1.47 13.52 -5.64
CA ILE A 21 -1.77 14.50 -4.60
C ILE A 21 -0.85 15.72 -4.79
N PRO A 22 -1.39 16.88 -5.21
CA PRO A 22 -0.60 18.11 -5.32
C PRO A 22 0.20 18.42 -4.04
N GLU A 23 1.34 19.06 -4.17
CA GLU A 23 2.23 19.36 -3.03
C GLU A 23 1.53 20.20 -1.93
N ASN A 24 0.61 21.06 -2.32
CA ASN A 24 -0.18 21.91 -1.42
C ASN A 24 -1.48 21.27 -0.93
N HIS A 25 -1.68 19.97 -1.11
CA HIS A 25 -2.93 19.29 -0.75
C HIS A 25 -2.91 18.74 0.68
N ARG A 26 -3.95 19.04 1.46
CA ARG A 26 -4.08 18.67 2.89
C ARG A 26 -3.96 17.18 3.20
N ALA A 27 -4.18 16.31 2.22
CA ALA A 27 -3.99 14.87 2.39
C ALA A 27 -2.53 14.49 2.70
N ARG A 28 -1.53 15.29 2.30
CA ARG A 28 -0.11 15.07 2.64
C ARG A 28 0.15 15.22 4.14
N ILE A 29 -0.53 16.17 4.79
CA ILE A 29 -0.44 16.39 6.23
C ILE A 29 -0.86 15.13 7.01
N ILE A 30 -1.89 14.42 6.52
CA ILE A 30 -2.32 13.17 7.16
C ILE A 30 -1.22 12.10 7.06
N SER A 31 -0.55 12.00 5.91
CA SER A 31 0.59 11.08 5.72
C SER A 31 1.71 11.42 6.71
N ASP A 32 2.08 12.70 6.81
CA ASP A 32 3.15 13.15 7.69
C ASP A 32 2.85 12.87 9.17
N ILE A 33 1.57 12.98 9.58
CA ILE A 33 1.12 12.64 10.94
C ILE A 33 1.16 11.12 11.15
N VAL A 34 0.68 10.33 10.18
CA VAL A 34 0.70 8.86 10.23
C VAL A 34 2.13 8.33 10.37
N ASP A 35 3.09 8.90 9.66
CA ASP A 35 4.50 8.52 9.73
C ASP A 35 5.14 8.80 11.09
N GLN A 36 4.58 9.74 11.86
CA GLN A 36 5.03 10.09 13.21
C GLN A 36 4.32 9.30 14.32
N MET A 37 3.22 8.61 14.00
CA MET A 37 2.45 7.84 14.97
C MET A 37 3.00 6.42 15.12
N ASP A 38 2.96 5.89 16.36
CA ASP A 38 3.27 4.49 16.60
C ASP A 38 2.11 3.59 16.13
N MET A 39 2.34 2.90 15.00
CA MET A 39 1.40 1.98 14.39
C MET A 39 1.64 0.51 14.77
N SER A 40 2.56 0.23 15.70
CA SER A 40 2.96 -1.13 16.09
C SER A 40 1.76 -1.99 16.53
N ALA A 41 0.82 -1.43 17.29
CA ALA A 41 -0.40 -2.13 17.72
C ALA A 41 -1.31 -2.53 16.56
N PHE A 42 -1.41 -1.69 15.52
CA PHE A 42 -2.20 -2.00 14.32
C PHE A 42 -1.51 -3.10 13.51
N TYR A 43 -0.21 -2.98 13.27
CA TYR A 43 0.53 -4.01 12.55
C TYR A 43 0.51 -5.35 13.28
N ALA A 44 0.65 -5.37 14.61
CA ALA A 44 0.55 -6.59 15.41
C ALA A 44 -0.83 -7.24 15.30
N ARG A 45 -1.90 -6.45 15.20
CA ARG A 45 -3.28 -6.96 15.08
C ARG A 45 -3.62 -7.50 13.69
N TYR A 46 -3.00 -6.95 12.65
CA TYR A 46 -3.36 -7.23 11.24
C TYR A 46 -2.28 -7.99 10.45
N SER A 47 -1.08 -8.21 10.99
CA SER A 47 0.01 -8.96 10.35
C SER A 47 -0.34 -10.42 10.01
N GLY A 48 -1.28 -11.03 10.73
CA GLY A 48 -1.75 -12.40 10.52
C GLY A 48 -2.88 -12.55 9.50
N LEU A 49 -3.34 -11.48 8.85
CA LEU A 49 -4.47 -11.50 7.91
C LEU A 49 -4.04 -11.46 6.43
N GLY A 50 -2.74 -11.63 6.15
CA GLY A 50 -2.25 -11.95 4.81
C GLY A 50 -2.72 -13.32 4.34
N PRO A 51 -2.45 -13.76 3.09
CA PRO A 51 -2.79 -15.09 2.65
C PRO A 51 -1.98 -16.12 3.44
N VAL A 52 -2.55 -16.58 4.55
CA VAL A 52 -2.13 -17.75 5.31
C VAL A 52 -2.56 -18.95 4.46
N GLY A 53 -1.73 -19.37 3.50
CA GLY A 53 -2.19 -20.37 2.53
C GLY A 53 -1.15 -21.08 1.69
N LEU A 54 0.15 -20.88 1.90
CA LEU A 54 1.20 -21.67 1.25
C LEU A 54 2.30 -22.00 2.26
N GLN A 55 1.94 -22.69 3.34
CA GLN A 55 2.87 -23.68 3.89
C GLN A 55 2.69 -24.91 3.00
N SER A 56 3.58 -25.09 2.03
CA SER A 56 3.78 -26.38 1.40
C SER A 56 4.16 -27.36 2.51
N GLN A 57 3.20 -28.15 2.98
CA GLN A 57 3.45 -29.40 3.67
C GLN A 57 3.87 -30.42 2.63
N ASP A 58 5.05 -30.23 2.05
CA ASP A 58 5.74 -31.22 1.24
C ASP A 58 7.20 -31.11 1.65
N ASP A 59 7.53 -31.59 2.84
CA ASP A 59 8.86 -32.10 3.13
C ASP A 59 8.81 -32.90 4.44
N ASP A 60 9.00 -34.21 4.25
CA ASP A 60 9.63 -35.14 5.18
C ASP A 60 8.76 -35.79 6.29
N GLN A 61 8.03 -36.86 5.91
CA GLN A 61 7.76 -37.96 6.84
C GLN A 61 7.75 -39.33 6.14
N ARG A 62 8.94 -39.95 6.11
CA ARG A 62 9.26 -41.39 6.07
C ARG A 62 8.81 -42.26 4.88
#